data_AF-A0A1D1Y2V6-F1
#
_entry.id   AF-A0A1D1Y2V6-F1
#
_cell.length_a   1.000
_cell.length_b   1.000
_cell.length_c   1.000
_cell.angle_alpha   90.00
_cell.angle_beta   90.00
_cell.angle_gamma   90.00
#
_symmetry.space_group_name_H-M   'P 1'
#
loop_
_entity.id
_entity.type
_entity.pdbx_description
1 polymer ?
#
loop_
_entity_poly.entity_id
_entity_poly.type
_entity_poly.pdbx_seq_one_letter_code
_entity_poly.pdbx_strand_id
1 'polypeptide(L)'
;LLFIRNKKTMGLCAPSSSYHVASSLAPAPSEEKRAVGKCSPSTPPEHSAMASLAAVAVAGAPPTSAHSGVANSRFRGCSNWCWLVGEAGRWRARPLYSFSHRKKRRLSVCAIDQDAEKSFQKTVEVDRLIDMLRDSSAKELEKLIVENVLAFDERFWIRLAARTDTCKSDDDKKDYEELAASVMSIVDQIVHKTNERIESATDVLKAILKPVVDEDEEISWPPRDPISLILMEREVEQREQEGQLDEGFLSEVNAQLRQAKEDGDKPGLEAMLQKVLQIYASKTLSKRSYAKKGSEVLRFESFLESVIKAPEESWNKLLIDGLTIGKGDISPEDFYVVIKKRIERTLIRTEGGSYQQRILVEYLQGIESRTEEIVQAIQGKEL
;
A
#
# COMPACT_ATOMS: atom_id res chain seq x y z
N LEU A 1 -2.85 8.49 8.58
CA LEU A 1 -3.40 9.18 9.79
C LEU A 1 -2.42 10.15 10.51
N LEU A 2 -1.26 10.50 9.94
CA LEU A 2 -0.28 11.40 10.57
C LEU A 2 -0.35 12.88 10.13
N PHE A 3 -1.32 13.25 9.28
CA PHE A 3 -1.27 14.54 8.59
C PHE A 3 -1.91 15.73 9.33
N ILE A 4 -2.63 15.54 10.44
CA ILE A 4 -3.29 16.67 11.13
C ILE A 4 -3.22 16.52 12.65
N ARG A 5 -2.03 16.64 13.22
CA ARG A 5 -1.91 16.87 14.66
C ARG A 5 -0.69 17.69 15.05
N ASN A 6 -0.56 18.90 14.50
CA ASN A 6 0.20 19.95 15.18
C ASN A 6 -0.01 21.34 14.56
N LYS A 7 -1.06 22.05 14.99
CA LYS A 7 -1.10 23.51 15.02
C LYS A 7 -2.00 23.98 16.15
N LYS A 8 -1.42 24.20 17.33
CA LYS A 8 -1.80 25.21 18.33
C LYS A 8 -0.94 25.01 19.57
N THR A 9 0.12 25.80 19.71
CA THR A 9 0.38 26.68 20.87
C THR A 9 1.77 27.30 20.77
N MET A 10 1.85 28.55 21.25
CA MET A 10 3.03 29.35 21.57
C MET A 10 3.65 30.18 20.44
N GLY A 11 3.24 31.45 20.42
CA GLY A 11 4.00 32.52 19.80
C GLY A 11 5.12 33.07 20.70
N LEU A 12 5.68 34.18 20.21
CA LEU A 12 6.67 35.09 20.80
C LEU A 12 8.13 34.60 20.75
N CYS A 13 8.87 35.03 19.72
CA CYS A 13 9.76 36.20 19.77
C CYS A 13 10.71 36.19 18.55
N ALA A 14 10.69 37.27 17.78
CA ALA A 14 11.78 37.62 16.88
C ALA A 14 13.05 37.99 17.70
N PRO A 15 14.25 37.95 17.09
CA PRO A 15 14.69 39.17 16.43
C PRO A 15 15.40 38.97 15.08
N SER A 16 15.24 40.03 14.30
CA SER A 16 15.99 40.49 13.13
C SER A 16 17.51 40.29 13.16
N SER A 17 18.08 39.92 12.00
CA SER A 17 19.37 40.45 11.54
C SER A 17 19.43 40.46 10.02
N SER A 18 19.40 41.67 9.46
CA SER A 18 19.74 42.01 8.08
C SER A 18 21.23 41.78 7.82
N TYR A 19 21.61 41.25 6.65
CA TYR A 19 22.82 41.68 5.94
C TYR A 19 22.62 41.60 4.42
N HIS A 20 23.03 42.68 3.77
CA HIS A 20 22.92 42.97 2.35
C HIS A 20 23.95 42.21 1.49
N VAL A 21 23.50 41.81 0.30
CA VAL A 21 24.07 42.01 -1.05
C VAL A 21 25.59 42.18 -1.18
N ALA A 22 26.22 41.32 -2.02
CA ALA A 22 27.28 41.76 -2.93
C ALA A 22 27.35 40.87 -4.19
N SER A 23 27.09 41.49 -5.35
CA SER A 23 27.34 40.98 -6.70
C SER A 23 28.80 41.22 -7.13
N SER A 24 29.39 40.27 -7.85
CA SER A 24 30.31 40.51 -8.98
C SER A 24 30.64 39.17 -9.65
N LEU A 25 30.18 38.94 -10.87
CA LEU A 25 30.89 39.17 -12.14
C LEU A 25 32.09 38.21 -12.35
N ALA A 26 31.90 37.33 -13.33
CA ALA A 26 32.91 36.47 -13.96
C ALA A 26 34.00 37.29 -14.67
N PRO A 27 35.10 36.65 -15.12
CA PRO A 27 35.07 36.09 -16.48
C PRO A 27 35.84 34.76 -16.68
N ALA A 28 35.48 34.03 -17.75
CA ALA A 28 36.28 32.97 -18.36
C ALA A 28 37.44 33.58 -19.21
N PRO A 29 38.45 32.80 -19.68
CA PRO A 29 38.28 32.08 -20.97
C PRO A 29 39.13 30.80 -21.20
N SER A 30 38.90 30.19 -22.39
CA SER A 30 39.75 29.31 -23.24
C SER A 30 39.95 27.84 -22.83
N GLU A 31 39.37 26.86 -23.55
CA GLU A 31 39.85 26.21 -24.79
C GLU A 31 41.18 25.45 -24.63
N GLU A 32 41.19 24.10 -24.74
CA GLU A 32 41.99 23.34 -25.72
C GLU A 32 41.80 21.78 -25.67
N LYS A 33 41.40 21.22 -26.83
CA LYS A 33 41.69 19.91 -27.47
C LYS A 33 41.59 18.54 -26.74
N ARG A 34 40.56 17.78 -27.17
CA ARG A 34 40.58 16.48 -27.91
C ARG A 34 41.75 15.49 -27.67
N ALA A 35 41.45 14.32 -27.09
CA ALA A 35 42.10 13.06 -27.44
C ALA A 35 41.13 11.88 -27.35
N VAL A 36 41.12 11.08 -28.42
CA VAL A 36 40.34 9.86 -28.64
C VAL A 36 41.13 8.68 -28.10
N GLY A 37 40.52 7.86 -27.24
CA GLY A 37 41.08 6.60 -26.76
C GLY A 37 40.01 5.51 -26.72
N LYS A 38 40.08 4.58 -27.67
CA LYS A 38 39.25 3.36 -27.74
C LYS A 38 39.82 2.32 -26.77
N CYS A 39 39.01 1.79 -25.87
CA CYS A 39 39.23 0.48 -25.24
C CYS A 39 37.88 -0.23 -25.07
N SER A 40 37.79 -1.43 -25.63
CA SER A 40 36.67 -2.38 -25.54
C SER A 40 36.70 -3.17 -24.20
N PRO A 41 35.63 -3.90 -23.84
CA PRO A 41 35.16 -4.00 -22.47
C PRO A 41 35.76 -5.17 -21.69
N SER A 42 36.12 -4.92 -20.43
CA SER A 42 36.40 -5.95 -19.43
C SER A 42 35.13 -6.26 -18.64
N THR A 43 34.71 -7.52 -18.69
CA THR A 43 33.70 -8.16 -17.83
C THR A 43 33.96 -7.93 -16.33
N PRO A 44 32.94 -7.60 -15.53
CA PRO A 44 33.00 -7.75 -14.07
C PRO A 44 32.42 -9.11 -13.61
N PRO A 45 32.83 -9.60 -12.43
CA PRO A 45 32.56 -10.95 -11.97
C PRO A 45 31.16 -11.11 -11.36
N GLU A 46 30.68 -12.35 -11.44
CA GLU A 46 29.47 -12.87 -10.80
C GLU A 46 29.50 -12.66 -9.28
N HIS A 47 28.52 -11.92 -8.76
CA HIS A 47 28.16 -11.96 -7.35
C HIS A 47 26.66 -12.27 -7.20
N SER A 48 26.43 -13.54 -6.88
CA SER A 48 25.52 -14.07 -5.86
C SER A 48 24.16 -13.39 -5.65
N ALA A 49 23.12 -14.21 -5.86
CA ALA A 49 21.71 -13.94 -5.70
C ALA A 49 21.30 -13.46 -4.29
N MET A 50 20.76 -12.24 -4.24
CA MET A 50 19.85 -11.74 -3.20
C MET A 50 18.80 -10.85 -3.89
N ALA A 51 18.12 -11.42 -4.88
CA ALA A 51 17.00 -10.78 -5.58
C ALA A 51 15.83 -11.76 -5.61
N SER A 52 14.97 -11.70 -4.59
CA SER A 52 13.56 -12.14 -4.59
C SER A 52 13.01 -12.05 -3.15
N LEU A 53 12.58 -10.85 -2.74
CA LEU A 53 11.51 -10.74 -1.75
C LEU A 53 10.27 -10.36 -2.54
N ALA A 54 9.50 -11.39 -2.87
CA ALA A 54 8.26 -11.30 -3.60
C ALA A 54 7.27 -10.39 -2.86
N ALA A 55 6.49 -9.64 -3.64
CA ALA A 55 5.34 -8.89 -3.18
C ALA A 55 4.39 -9.81 -2.39
N VAL A 56 4.20 -9.52 -1.11
CA VAL A 56 3.12 -10.12 -0.32
C VAL A 56 1.82 -9.44 -0.75
N ALA A 57 1.16 -10.04 -1.74
CA ALA A 57 -0.21 -9.71 -2.08
C ALA A 57 -1.13 -10.20 -0.96
N VAL A 58 -1.51 -9.30 -0.04
CA VAL A 58 -2.56 -9.56 0.95
C VAL A 58 -3.89 -9.64 0.20
N ALA A 59 -4.35 -10.87 -0.07
CA ALA A 59 -5.69 -11.14 -0.56
C ALA A 59 -6.68 -10.97 0.60
N GLY A 60 -7.31 -9.79 0.69
CA GLY A 60 -8.45 -9.57 1.58
C GLY A 60 -9.67 -10.33 1.07
N ALA A 61 -10.18 -11.27 1.87
CA ALA A 61 -11.51 -11.85 1.69
C ALA A 61 -12.60 -10.84 2.14
N PRO A 62 -13.80 -10.86 1.54
CA PRO A 62 -14.84 -9.88 1.84
C PRO A 62 -15.48 -10.14 3.22
N PRO A 63 -15.91 -9.10 3.97
CA PRO A 63 -16.56 -9.30 5.25
C PRO A 63 -18.02 -9.72 5.04
N THR A 64 -18.40 -10.87 5.60
CA THR A 64 -19.79 -11.19 5.85
C THR A 64 -20.29 -10.38 7.04
N SER A 65 -21.32 -9.58 6.80
CA SER A 65 -22.05 -8.80 7.79
C SER A 65 -22.67 -9.68 8.86
N ALA A 66 -22.27 -9.49 10.11
CA ALA A 66 -23.09 -9.84 11.27
C ALA A 66 -22.88 -8.78 12.37
N HIS A 67 -23.89 -7.93 12.52
CA HIS A 67 -23.98 -6.97 13.62
C HIS A 67 -24.19 -7.70 14.94
N SER A 68 -23.37 -7.39 15.94
CA SER A 68 -23.79 -7.35 17.34
C SER A 68 -22.97 -6.29 18.08
N GLY A 69 -23.66 -5.23 18.50
CA GLY A 69 -23.05 -4.13 19.24
C GLY A 69 -22.74 -4.55 20.67
N VAL A 70 -21.54 -4.21 21.15
CA VAL A 70 -21.24 -4.17 22.58
C VAL A 70 -20.41 -2.93 22.88
N ALA A 71 -20.79 -2.30 23.99
CA ALA A 71 -20.52 -0.93 24.38
C ALA A 71 -19.06 -0.62 24.72
N ASN A 72 -18.71 0.64 24.47
CA ASN A 72 -17.58 1.38 25.03
C ASN A 72 -17.42 1.12 26.53
N SER A 73 -16.25 0.63 26.93
CA SER A 73 -15.72 0.97 28.26
C SER A 73 -14.27 1.43 28.12
N ARG A 74 -14.05 2.66 28.56
CA ARG A 74 -12.75 3.31 28.68
C ARG A 74 -11.99 2.62 29.80
N PHE A 75 -10.75 2.21 29.57
CA PHE A 75 -9.78 2.07 30.65
C PHE A 75 -8.56 2.95 30.35
N ARG A 76 -8.45 4.01 31.15
CA ARG A 76 -7.22 4.78 31.35
C ARG A 76 -6.23 3.88 32.10
N GLY A 77 -4.96 3.97 31.73
CA GLY A 77 -3.91 3.11 32.25
C GLY A 77 -3.56 3.33 33.71
N CYS A 78 -2.68 2.45 34.21
CA CYS A 78 -1.49 2.85 34.93
C CYS A 78 -0.52 1.68 35.05
N SER A 79 0.74 2.02 34.83
CA SER A 79 1.96 1.33 35.17
C SER A 79 2.04 0.99 36.67
N ASN A 80 2.46 -0.24 36.98
CA ASN A 80 3.52 -0.54 37.96
C ASN A 80 3.69 -2.06 38.09
N TRP A 81 4.80 -2.58 37.60
CA TRP A 81 5.27 -3.91 37.94
C TRP A 81 6.11 -3.77 39.22
N CYS A 82 5.66 -4.37 40.31
CA CYS A 82 6.47 -4.55 41.52
C CYS A 82 6.33 -6.00 41.97
N TRP A 83 7.41 -6.76 41.83
CA TRP A 83 7.59 -8.06 42.43
C TRP A 83 7.66 -7.93 43.95
N LEU A 84 6.82 -8.65 44.68
CA LEU A 84 7.01 -8.89 46.12
C LEU A 84 6.77 -10.37 46.42
N VAL A 85 7.88 -11.05 46.70
CA VAL A 85 7.96 -12.33 47.41
C VAL A 85 7.82 -12.03 48.91
N GLY A 86 7.09 -12.87 49.66
CA GLY A 86 7.34 -13.01 51.10
C GLY A 86 6.17 -13.33 52.03
N GLU A 87 6.21 -14.56 52.56
CA GLU A 87 5.96 -14.92 53.97
C GLU A 87 4.55 -15.31 54.49
N ALA A 88 4.44 -16.63 54.72
CA ALA A 88 3.97 -17.32 55.92
C ALA A 88 2.80 -16.75 56.77
N GLY A 89 1.68 -17.50 56.80
CA GLY A 89 0.59 -17.30 57.77
C GLY A 89 -0.26 -18.55 57.98
N ARG A 90 0.02 -19.26 59.08
CA ARG A 90 -0.61 -20.48 59.60
C ARG A 90 -2.08 -20.25 59.99
N TRP A 91 -3.01 -21.10 59.54
CA TRP A 91 -4.35 -21.22 60.13
C TRP A 91 -4.64 -22.64 60.61
N ARG A 92 -4.92 -22.76 61.92
CA ARG A 92 -5.37 -23.98 62.59
C ARG A 92 -6.84 -24.27 62.29
N ALA A 93 -7.16 -25.55 62.10
CA ALA A 93 -8.52 -26.07 62.13
C ALA A 93 -9.08 -26.14 63.57
N ARG A 94 -10.38 -25.92 63.74
CA ARG A 94 -11.25 -26.74 64.60
C ARG A 94 -12.69 -26.80 64.04
N PRO A 95 -13.35 -27.97 64.10
CA PRO A 95 -14.67 -28.24 63.51
C PRO A 95 -15.79 -28.16 64.55
N LEU A 96 -17.05 -27.90 64.16
CA LEU A 96 -18.25 -28.46 64.81
C LEU A 96 -19.47 -28.44 63.85
N TYR A 97 -19.98 -29.65 63.59
CA TYR A 97 -21.35 -30.10 63.30
C TYR A 97 -22.28 -29.47 62.24
N SER A 98 -22.44 -30.24 61.15
CA SER A 98 -23.68 -30.85 60.62
C SER A 98 -24.99 -30.04 60.63
N PHE A 99 -25.44 -29.66 59.43
CA PHE A 99 -26.84 -29.82 59.02
C PHE A 99 -26.92 -30.35 57.59
N SER A 100 -27.50 -31.53 57.45
CA SER A 100 -27.73 -32.25 56.20
C SER A 100 -28.77 -31.55 55.35
N HIS A 101 -28.36 -30.97 54.22
CA HIS A 101 -29.24 -30.75 53.08
C HIS A 101 -28.70 -31.48 51.85
N ARG A 102 -29.48 -32.47 51.40
CA ARG A 102 -29.33 -33.18 50.13
C ARG A 102 -29.18 -32.18 48.98
N LYS A 103 -27.95 -31.83 48.59
CA LYS A 103 -27.67 -31.26 47.27
C LYS A 103 -27.26 -32.38 46.33
N LYS A 104 -28.24 -32.80 45.53
CA LYS A 104 -28.07 -33.56 44.29
C LYS A 104 -26.84 -32.99 43.56
N ARG A 105 -25.77 -33.78 43.40
CA ARG A 105 -24.71 -33.47 42.44
C ARG A 105 -25.35 -33.53 41.05
N ARG A 106 -25.84 -32.39 40.56
CA ARG A 106 -25.95 -32.19 39.13
C ARG A 106 -24.53 -31.98 38.64
N LEU A 107 -23.96 -32.98 37.99
CA LEU A 107 -22.97 -32.73 36.94
C LEU A 107 -23.72 -31.87 35.91
N SER A 108 -23.64 -30.55 36.04
CA SER A 108 -23.93 -29.67 34.93
C SER A 108 -22.83 -29.93 33.92
N VAL A 109 -23.11 -30.77 32.94
CA VAL A 109 -22.40 -30.74 31.67
C VAL A 109 -22.55 -29.30 31.20
N CYS A 110 -21.49 -28.50 31.32
CA CYS A 110 -21.48 -27.16 30.76
C CYS A 110 -21.70 -27.33 29.26
N ALA A 111 -22.66 -26.59 28.72
CA ALA A 111 -22.65 -26.33 27.29
C ALA A 111 -21.25 -25.79 26.97
N ILE A 112 -20.54 -26.45 26.07
CA ILE A 112 -19.28 -25.95 25.53
C ILE A 112 -19.66 -24.62 24.90
N ASP A 113 -19.23 -23.53 25.54
CA ASP A 113 -19.38 -22.20 24.98
C ASP A 113 -18.62 -22.21 23.66
N GLN A 114 -19.33 -22.00 22.54
CA GLN A 114 -18.71 -22.01 21.20
C GLN A 114 -17.59 -20.97 21.11
N ASP A 115 -17.61 -19.94 21.97
CA ASP A 115 -16.56 -18.93 22.04
C ASP A 115 -15.34 -19.39 22.87
N ALA A 116 -15.54 -20.29 23.84
CA ALA A 116 -14.44 -20.98 24.51
C ALA A 116 -13.72 -21.96 23.57
N GLU A 117 -14.47 -22.68 22.73
CA GLU A 117 -13.88 -23.60 21.74
C GLU A 117 -13.05 -22.84 20.70
N LYS A 118 -13.56 -21.72 20.18
CA LYS A 118 -12.83 -20.87 19.22
C LYS A 118 -11.56 -20.26 19.82
N SER A 119 -11.59 -19.83 21.08
CA SER A 119 -10.41 -19.26 21.74
C SER A 119 -9.35 -20.32 22.04
N PHE A 120 -9.78 -21.54 22.40
CA PHE A 120 -8.88 -22.69 22.51
C PHE A 120 -8.23 -23.02 21.17
N GLN A 121 -9.02 -23.12 20.10
CA GLN A 121 -8.52 -23.41 18.76
C GLN A 121 -7.46 -22.40 18.30
N LYS A 122 -7.69 -21.10 18.53
CA LYS A 122 -6.70 -20.05 18.26
C LYS A 122 -5.41 -20.22 19.07
N THR A 123 -5.52 -20.66 20.32
CA THR A 123 -4.35 -20.92 21.17
C THR A 123 -3.53 -22.10 20.64
N VAL A 124 -4.21 -23.16 20.19
CA VAL A 124 -3.57 -24.33 19.57
C VAL A 124 -2.86 -23.95 18.27
N GLU A 125 -3.43 -23.06 17.47
CA GLU A 125 -2.81 -22.57 16.24
C GLU A 125 -1.54 -21.76 16.53
N VAL A 126 -1.57 -20.88 17.54
CA VAL A 126 -0.38 -20.15 18.00
C VAL A 126 0.70 -21.12 18.52
N ASP A 127 0.32 -22.14 19.29
CA ASP A 127 1.26 -23.15 19.79
C ASP A 127 1.93 -23.90 18.64
N ARG A 128 1.16 -24.32 17.63
CA ARG A 128 1.72 -24.97 16.44
C ARG A 128 2.71 -24.06 15.72
N LEU A 129 2.41 -22.76 15.62
CA LEU A 129 3.34 -21.80 15.02
C LEU A 129 4.62 -21.67 15.84
N ILE A 130 4.54 -21.58 17.17
CA ILE A 130 5.71 -21.54 18.05
C ILE A 130 6.57 -22.79 17.86
N ASP A 131 5.96 -23.97 17.81
CA ASP A 131 6.68 -25.23 17.63
C ASP A 131 7.36 -25.28 16.24
N MET A 132 6.67 -24.87 15.16
CA MET A 132 7.28 -24.76 13.83
C MET A 132 8.47 -23.79 13.80
N LEU A 133 8.35 -22.62 14.45
CA LEU A 133 9.43 -21.63 14.49
C LEU A 133 10.65 -22.16 15.28
N ARG A 134 10.42 -22.87 16.38
CA ARG A 134 11.48 -23.48 17.18
C ARG A 134 12.25 -24.54 16.41
N ASP A 135 11.54 -25.39 15.67
CA ASP A 135 12.12 -26.53 14.96
C ASP A 135 12.75 -26.15 13.61
N SER A 136 12.64 -24.88 13.20
CA SER A 136 13.11 -24.39 11.90
C SER A 136 14.59 -24.06 11.88
N SER A 137 15.22 -24.26 10.72
CA SER A 137 16.57 -23.71 10.46
C SER A 137 16.51 -22.18 10.28
N ALA A 138 17.64 -21.48 10.37
CA ALA A 138 17.69 -20.02 10.24
C ALA A 138 17.02 -19.47 8.96
N LYS A 139 17.22 -20.13 7.81
CA LYS A 139 16.59 -19.73 6.54
C LYS A 139 15.09 -20.02 6.50
N GLU A 140 14.65 -21.10 7.13
CA GLU A 140 13.23 -21.47 7.22
C GLU A 140 12.51 -20.57 8.22
N LEU A 141 13.18 -20.17 9.30
CA LEU A 141 12.68 -19.24 10.30
C LEU A 141 12.34 -17.89 9.66
N GLU A 142 13.27 -17.30 8.90
CA GLU A 142 13.02 -16.06 8.16
C GLU A 142 11.80 -16.18 7.25
N LYS A 143 11.72 -17.27 6.48
CA LYS A 143 10.60 -17.52 5.57
C LYS A 143 9.26 -17.66 6.31
N LEU A 144 9.22 -18.44 7.38
CA LEU A 144 8.01 -18.62 8.19
C LEU A 144 7.55 -17.32 8.82
N ILE A 145 8.49 -16.48 9.28
CA ILE A 145 8.16 -15.17 9.82
C ILE A 145 7.54 -14.29 8.73
N VAL A 146 8.15 -14.20 7.55
CA VAL A 146 7.61 -13.38 6.44
C VAL A 146 6.21 -13.84 6.02
N GLU A 147 5.98 -15.16 5.92
CA GLU A 147 4.68 -15.73 5.53
C GLU A 147 3.59 -15.53 6.59
N ASN A 148 3.97 -15.38 7.86
CA ASN A 148 3.05 -15.29 8.99
C ASN A 148 3.16 -13.95 9.75
N VAL A 149 3.64 -12.86 9.11
CA VAL A 149 3.86 -11.54 9.75
C VAL A 149 2.66 -11.08 10.59
N LEU A 150 1.44 -11.29 10.08
CA LEU A 150 0.21 -10.85 10.75
C LEU A 150 -0.17 -11.71 11.97
N ALA A 151 0.43 -12.89 12.12
CA ALA A 151 0.18 -13.78 13.26
C ALA A 151 1.00 -13.37 14.51
N PHE A 152 2.00 -12.50 14.38
CA PHE A 152 2.82 -12.02 15.50
C PHE A 152 2.15 -10.86 16.26
N ASP A 153 0.92 -11.10 16.72
CA ASP A 153 0.13 -10.17 17.51
C ASP A 153 0.40 -10.30 19.03
N GLU A 154 -0.29 -9.52 19.85
CA GLU A 154 -0.18 -9.56 21.31
C GLU A 154 -0.36 -10.98 21.87
N ARG A 155 -1.25 -11.79 21.27
CA ARG A 155 -1.55 -13.15 21.76
C ARG A 155 -0.39 -14.09 21.51
N PHE A 156 0.29 -13.98 20.37
CA PHE A 156 1.50 -14.75 20.09
C PHE A 156 2.55 -14.53 21.18
N TRP A 157 2.85 -13.27 21.50
CA TRP A 157 3.88 -12.92 22.49
C TRP A 157 3.51 -13.38 23.91
N ILE A 158 2.25 -13.21 24.31
CA ILE A 158 1.75 -13.72 25.60
C ILE A 158 1.89 -15.25 25.67
N ARG A 159 1.56 -15.95 24.58
CA ARG A 159 1.64 -17.41 24.56
C ARG A 159 3.09 -17.91 24.61
N LEU A 160 3.99 -17.26 23.89
CA LEU A 160 5.42 -17.54 23.92
C LEU A 160 6.01 -17.33 25.32
N ALA A 161 5.64 -16.23 25.99
CA ALA A 161 6.04 -15.98 27.38
C ALA A 161 5.51 -17.07 28.32
N ALA A 162 4.24 -17.46 28.19
CA ALA A 162 3.67 -18.54 29.00
C ALA A 162 4.38 -19.89 28.77
N ARG A 163 4.80 -20.21 27.53
CA ARG A 163 5.59 -21.40 27.23
C ARG A 163 6.96 -21.35 27.91
N THR A 164 7.62 -20.19 27.83
CA THR A 164 8.90 -19.91 28.50
C THR A 164 8.81 -20.12 30.02
N ASP A 165 7.76 -19.63 30.67
CA ASP A 165 7.53 -19.78 32.12
C ASP A 165 7.23 -21.23 32.55
N THR A 166 6.70 -22.06 31.64
CA THR A 166 6.40 -23.47 31.89
C THR A 166 7.56 -24.43 31.59
N CYS A 167 8.72 -23.92 31.17
CA CYS A 167 9.90 -24.72 30.91
C CYS A 167 10.43 -25.37 32.21
N LYS A 168 10.85 -26.62 32.10
CA LYS A 168 11.41 -27.36 33.25
C LYS A 168 12.93 -27.22 33.36
N SER A 169 13.60 -26.96 32.25
CA SER A 169 15.06 -26.80 32.18
C SER A 169 15.40 -25.34 31.85
N ASP A 170 16.52 -24.85 32.40
CA ASP A 170 17.03 -23.52 32.08
C ASP A 170 17.51 -23.44 30.62
N ASP A 171 17.97 -24.56 30.04
CA ASP A 171 18.37 -24.65 28.65
C ASP A 171 17.15 -24.43 27.71
N ASP A 172 16.02 -25.12 27.95
CA ASP A 172 14.79 -24.90 27.17
C ASP A 172 14.29 -23.47 27.30
N LYS A 173 14.39 -22.88 28.50
CA LYS A 173 14.01 -21.50 28.74
C LYS A 173 14.85 -20.55 27.89
N LYS A 174 16.17 -20.79 27.85
CA LYS A 174 17.11 -20.00 27.05
C LYS A 174 16.83 -20.12 25.55
N ASP A 175 16.51 -21.32 25.05
CA ASP A 175 16.12 -21.52 23.65
C ASP A 175 14.90 -20.64 23.27
N TYR A 176 13.89 -20.58 24.14
CA TYR A 176 12.71 -19.74 23.89
C TYR A 176 13.02 -18.24 23.95
N GLU A 177 13.90 -17.81 24.84
CA GLU A 177 14.37 -16.42 24.91
C GLU A 177 15.14 -16.03 23.64
N GLU A 178 16.03 -16.90 23.14
CA GLU A 178 16.77 -16.69 21.89
C GLU A 178 15.84 -16.70 20.66
N LEU A 179 14.87 -17.60 20.62
CA LEU A 179 13.83 -17.63 19.59
C LEU A 179 13.02 -16.33 19.59
N ALA A 180 12.56 -15.87 20.76
CA ALA A 180 11.79 -14.64 20.90
C ALA A 180 12.60 -13.42 20.40
N ALA A 181 13.87 -13.32 20.78
CA ALA A 181 14.75 -12.25 20.33
C ALA A 181 14.94 -12.28 18.80
N SER A 182 15.11 -13.46 18.22
CA SER A 182 15.29 -13.64 16.77
C SER A 182 14.03 -13.26 15.99
N VAL A 183 12.86 -13.79 16.40
CA VAL A 183 11.57 -13.46 15.77
C VAL A 183 11.30 -11.96 15.88
N MET A 184 11.50 -11.37 17.06
CA MET A 184 11.28 -9.95 17.28
C MET A 184 12.19 -9.09 16.40
N SER A 185 13.48 -9.42 16.30
CA SER A 185 14.42 -8.68 15.46
C SER A 185 14.04 -8.71 13.98
N ILE A 186 13.58 -9.86 13.46
CA ILE A 186 13.18 -9.98 12.05
C ILE A 186 11.88 -9.23 11.79
N VAL A 187 10.88 -9.37 12.68
CA VAL A 187 9.61 -8.64 12.57
C VAL A 187 9.85 -7.13 12.63
N ASP A 188 10.69 -6.66 13.54
CA ASP A 188 11.03 -5.23 13.67
C ASP A 188 11.71 -4.71 12.40
N GLN A 189 12.65 -5.48 11.82
CA GLN A 189 13.28 -5.11 10.55
C GLN A 189 12.26 -5.02 9.40
N ILE A 190 11.28 -5.93 9.34
CA ILE A 190 10.21 -5.90 8.33
C ILE A 190 9.36 -4.63 8.51
N VAL A 191 8.97 -4.30 9.74
CA VAL A 191 8.18 -3.11 10.05
C VAL A 191 8.95 -1.84 9.67
N HIS A 192 10.22 -1.74 10.06
CA HIS A 192 11.07 -0.61 9.73
C HIS A 192 11.20 -0.41 8.21
N LYS A 193 11.56 -1.46 7.47
CA LYS A 193 11.66 -1.40 6.00
C LYS A 193 10.32 -1.03 5.35
N THR A 194 9.20 -1.50 5.90
CA THR A 194 7.87 -1.16 5.38
C THR A 194 7.56 0.32 5.60
N ASN A 195 7.84 0.85 6.79
CA ASN A 195 7.66 2.26 7.09
C ASN A 195 8.53 3.15 6.18
N GLU A 196 9.81 2.80 6.00
CA GLU A 196 10.71 3.52 5.08
C GLU A 196 10.16 3.55 3.65
N ARG A 197 9.59 2.44 3.16
CA ARG A 197 8.97 2.39 1.83
C ARG A 197 7.72 3.26 1.74
N ILE A 198 6.88 3.27 2.76
CA ILE A 198 5.67 4.12 2.82
C ILE A 198 6.07 5.60 2.83
N GLU A 199 7.04 5.98 3.65
CA GLU A 199 7.55 7.35 3.75
C GLU A 199 8.17 7.78 2.42
N SER A 200 9.00 6.93 1.81
CA SER A 200 9.59 7.17 0.50
C SER A 200 8.52 7.35 -0.59
N ALA A 201 7.54 6.46 -0.68
CA ALA A 201 6.43 6.58 -1.61
C ALA A 201 5.61 7.86 -1.40
N THR A 202 5.39 8.24 -0.14
CA THR A 202 4.69 9.46 0.23
C THR A 202 5.46 10.71 -0.18
N ASP A 203 6.78 10.73 0.01
CA ASP A 203 7.61 11.87 -0.40
C ASP A 203 7.72 11.97 -1.93
N VAL A 204 7.78 10.82 -2.62
CA VAL A 204 7.68 10.78 -4.09
C VAL A 204 6.35 11.40 -4.54
N LEU A 205 5.23 10.99 -3.92
CA LEU A 205 3.90 11.51 -4.23
C LEU A 205 3.79 13.01 -3.97
N LYS A 206 4.26 13.50 -2.81
CA LYS A 206 4.24 14.95 -2.49
C LYS A 206 4.98 15.74 -3.55
N ALA A 207 6.11 15.25 -4.02
CA ALA A 207 6.88 15.98 -5.01
C ALA A 207 6.23 15.94 -6.41
N ILE A 208 5.51 14.86 -6.77
CA ILE A 208 4.64 14.82 -7.97
C ILE A 208 3.50 15.83 -7.86
N LEU A 209 2.89 15.99 -6.68
CA LEU A 209 1.77 16.89 -6.45
C LEU A 209 2.18 18.35 -6.26
N LYS A 210 3.45 18.61 -5.93
CA LYS A 210 3.98 19.95 -5.67
C LYS A 210 3.63 21.00 -6.73
N PRO A 211 3.69 20.72 -8.06
CA PRO A 211 3.35 21.71 -9.08
C PRO A 211 1.87 22.12 -9.10
N VAL A 212 1.00 21.34 -8.46
CA VAL A 212 -0.46 21.55 -8.44
C VAL A 212 -0.93 22.12 -7.09
N VAL A 213 -0.12 21.96 -6.05
CA VAL A 213 -0.39 22.43 -4.69
C VAL A 213 0.38 23.74 -4.50
N ASP A 214 -0.26 24.87 -4.85
CA ASP A 214 0.28 26.20 -4.54
C ASP A 214 0.12 26.51 -3.03
N GLU A 215 1.16 27.08 -2.41
CA GLU A 215 1.19 27.35 -0.97
C GLU A 215 0.34 28.58 -0.57
N ASP A 216 0.04 29.47 -1.52
CA ASP A 216 -0.51 30.81 -1.26
C ASP A 216 -1.93 31.04 -1.81
N GLU A 217 -2.47 30.15 -2.65
CA GLU A 217 -3.79 30.31 -3.28
C GLU A 217 -4.78 29.18 -2.94
N GLU A 218 -6.08 29.48 -3.07
CA GLU A 218 -7.15 28.49 -2.93
C GLU A 218 -7.05 27.50 -4.10
N ILE A 219 -6.64 26.27 -3.79
CA ILE A 219 -6.36 25.27 -4.80
C ILE A 219 -7.65 24.94 -5.57
N SER A 220 -7.65 25.21 -6.88
CA SER A 220 -8.77 24.89 -7.76
C SER A 220 -8.83 23.39 -8.04
N TRP A 221 -9.98 22.77 -7.75
CA TRP A 221 -10.20 21.34 -7.92
C TRP A 221 -11.34 21.07 -8.92
N PRO A 222 -11.16 20.18 -9.92
CA PRO A 222 -9.94 19.42 -10.23
C PRO A 222 -8.81 20.32 -10.76
N PRO A 223 -7.55 19.83 -10.77
CA PRO A 223 -6.42 20.56 -11.36
C PRO A 223 -6.68 20.86 -12.83
N ARG A 224 -6.80 22.14 -13.19
CA ARG A 224 -7.10 22.58 -14.56
C ARG A 224 -6.02 23.45 -15.17
N ASP A 225 -5.06 23.93 -14.38
CA ASP A 225 -3.99 24.75 -14.91
C ASP A 225 -3.09 23.93 -15.85
N PRO A 226 -3.01 24.27 -17.15
CA PRO A 226 -2.25 23.49 -18.10
C PRO A 226 -0.75 23.47 -17.78
N ILE A 227 -0.21 24.51 -17.14
CA ILE A 227 1.22 24.59 -16.82
C ILE A 227 1.55 23.64 -15.69
N SER A 228 0.79 23.67 -14.59
CA SER A 228 0.92 22.73 -13.47
C SER A 228 0.77 21.28 -13.91
N LEU A 229 -0.18 20.99 -14.82
CA LEU A 229 -0.35 19.63 -15.36
C LEU A 229 0.85 19.17 -16.19
N ILE A 230 1.43 20.04 -17.04
CA ILE A 230 2.64 19.71 -17.80
C ILE A 230 3.83 19.45 -16.86
N LEU A 231 3.96 20.24 -15.78
CA LEU A 231 5.01 20.04 -14.78
C LEU A 231 4.81 18.74 -14.00
N MET A 232 3.57 18.43 -13.61
CA MET A 232 3.20 17.18 -12.97
C MET A 232 3.47 15.97 -13.87
N GLU A 233 3.12 16.04 -15.16
CA GLU A 233 3.45 15.00 -16.13
C GLU A 233 4.96 14.76 -16.24
N ARG A 234 5.75 15.84 -16.30
CA ARG A 234 7.21 15.74 -16.34
C ARG A 234 7.76 15.09 -15.08
N GLU A 235 7.21 15.42 -13.92
CA GLU A 235 7.63 14.81 -12.65
C GLU A 235 7.31 13.31 -12.64
N VAL A 236 6.11 12.90 -13.07
CA VAL A 236 5.77 11.47 -13.20
C VAL A 236 6.75 10.76 -14.15
N GLU A 237 7.05 11.34 -15.31
CA GLU A 237 8.01 10.76 -16.27
C GLU A 237 9.41 10.62 -15.67
N GLN A 238 9.90 11.64 -14.96
CA GLN A 238 11.21 11.60 -14.31
C GLN A 238 11.26 10.48 -13.27
N ARG A 239 10.27 10.40 -12.38
CA ARG A 239 10.22 9.39 -11.31
C ARG A 239 10.08 7.97 -11.85
N GLU A 240 9.40 7.82 -12.98
CA GLU A 240 9.33 6.55 -13.68
C GLU A 240 10.70 6.10 -14.20
N GLN A 241 11.48 7.03 -14.79
CA GLN A 241 12.84 6.74 -15.27
C GLN A 241 13.80 6.40 -14.14
N GLU A 242 13.62 7.01 -12.97
CA GLU A 242 14.37 6.73 -11.75
C GLU A 242 13.94 5.42 -11.07
N GLY A 243 12.88 4.76 -11.55
CA GLY A 243 12.37 3.51 -10.98
C GLY A 243 11.63 3.67 -9.66
N GLN A 244 11.19 4.89 -9.34
CA GLN A 244 10.53 5.22 -8.07
C GLN A 244 9.01 5.00 -8.09
N LEU A 245 8.41 4.78 -9.27
CA LEU A 245 7.00 4.44 -9.43
C LEU A 245 6.79 2.91 -9.38
N ASP A 246 7.30 2.28 -8.33
CA ASP A 246 7.22 0.84 -8.11
C ASP A 246 5.85 0.41 -7.57
N GLU A 247 5.66 -0.89 -7.36
CA GLU A 247 4.43 -1.44 -6.77
C GLU A 247 4.11 -0.86 -5.38
N GLY A 248 5.15 -0.51 -4.59
CA GLY A 248 4.99 0.14 -3.31
C GLY A 248 4.32 1.51 -3.47
N PHE A 249 4.85 2.34 -4.36
CA PHE A 249 4.28 3.64 -4.70
C PHE A 249 2.83 3.52 -5.20
N LEU A 250 2.57 2.64 -6.17
CA LEU A 250 1.21 2.47 -6.73
C LEU A 250 0.22 1.98 -5.66
N SER A 251 0.66 1.09 -4.77
CA SER A 251 -0.17 0.62 -3.66
C SER A 251 -0.55 1.73 -2.69
N GLU A 252 0.38 2.62 -2.39
CA GLU A 252 0.20 3.75 -1.48
C GLU A 252 -0.75 4.79 -2.08
N VAL A 253 -0.53 5.21 -3.33
CA VAL A 253 -1.43 6.14 -4.04
C VAL A 253 -2.85 5.58 -4.10
N ASN A 254 -3.00 4.29 -4.43
CA ASN A 254 -4.31 3.66 -4.50
C ASN A 254 -4.97 3.51 -3.11
N ALA A 255 -4.19 3.27 -2.05
CA ALA A 255 -4.69 3.26 -0.68
C ALA A 255 -5.22 4.64 -0.27
N GLN A 256 -4.44 5.70 -0.51
CA GLN A 256 -4.87 7.08 -0.24
C GLN A 256 -6.10 7.47 -1.06
N LEU A 257 -6.19 7.02 -2.32
CA LEU A 257 -7.34 7.29 -3.18
C LEU A 257 -8.62 6.64 -2.63
N ARG A 258 -8.56 5.37 -2.20
CA ARG A 258 -9.70 4.70 -1.57
C ARG A 258 -10.12 5.42 -0.28
N GLN A 259 -9.16 5.80 0.55
CA GLN A 259 -9.44 6.54 1.77
C GLN A 259 -10.12 7.89 1.48
N ALA A 260 -9.63 8.64 0.49
CA ALA A 260 -10.23 9.92 0.10
C ALA A 260 -11.69 9.77 -0.38
N LYS A 261 -11.98 8.70 -1.12
CA LYS A 261 -13.35 8.34 -1.55
C LYS A 261 -14.26 7.98 -0.38
N GLU A 262 -13.76 7.19 0.57
CA GLU A 262 -14.52 6.76 1.75
C GLU A 262 -14.79 7.91 2.72
N ASP A 263 -13.80 8.77 2.96
CA ASP A 263 -13.93 9.91 3.87
C ASP A 263 -14.89 10.97 3.29
N GLY A 264 -14.98 11.10 1.96
CA GLY A 264 -15.89 12.02 1.25
C GLY A 264 -15.67 13.52 1.51
N ASP A 265 -14.70 13.86 2.36
CA ASP A 265 -14.40 15.20 2.87
C ASP A 265 -13.29 15.90 2.09
N LYS A 266 -12.61 15.19 1.18
CA LYS A 266 -11.45 15.68 0.40
C LYS A 266 -11.58 15.38 -1.11
N PRO A 267 -12.60 15.92 -1.80
CA PRO A 267 -12.76 15.72 -3.24
C PRO A 267 -11.57 16.24 -4.08
N GLY A 268 -10.85 17.25 -3.58
CA GLY A 268 -9.64 17.75 -4.22
C GLY A 268 -8.48 16.74 -4.20
N LEU A 269 -8.27 16.06 -3.08
CA LEU A 269 -7.24 15.02 -2.97
C LEU A 269 -7.59 13.82 -3.85
N GLU A 270 -8.86 13.42 -3.89
CA GLU A 270 -9.32 12.37 -4.80
C GLU A 270 -8.98 12.70 -6.25
N ALA A 271 -9.33 13.90 -6.71
CA ALA A 271 -9.06 14.34 -8.09
C ALA A 271 -7.56 14.36 -8.42
N MET A 272 -6.71 14.80 -7.49
CA MET A 272 -5.25 14.74 -7.67
C MET A 272 -4.72 13.33 -7.83
N LEU A 273 -5.11 12.44 -6.91
CA LEU A 273 -4.64 11.05 -6.91
C LEU A 273 -5.11 10.32 -8.18
N GLN A 274 -6.36 10.57 -8.60
CA GLN A 274 -6.85 10.09 -9.89
C GLN A 274 -5.98 10.62 -11.04
N LYS A 275 -5.65 11.91 -11.07
CA LYS A 275 -4.82 12.51 -12.12
C LYS A 275 -3.41 11.89 -12.16
N VAL A 276 -2.78 11.64 -11.00
CA VAL A 276 -1.48 10.93 -10.91
C VAL A 276 -1.56 9.57 -11.61
N LEU A 277 -2.57 8.76 -11.24
CA LEU A 277 -2.73 7.41 -11.78
C LEU A 277 -3.07 7.41 -13.27
N GLN A 278 -3.87 8.38 -13.73
CA GLN A 278 -4.18 8.55 -15.14
C GLN A 278 -2.94 8.90 -15.97
N ILE A 279 -2.12 9.85 -15.51
CA ILE A 279 -0.86 10.20 -16.19
C ILE A 279 0.05 8.97 -16.25
N TYR A 280 0.24 8.29 -15.11
CA TYR A 280 1.04 7.07 -15.06
C TYR A 280 0.54 6.01 -16.07
N ALA A 281 -0.78 5.76 -16.11
CA ALA A 281 -1.36 4.79 -17.02
C ALA A 281 -1.20 5.18 -18.50
N SER A 282 -1.47 6.45 -18.83
CA SER A 282 -1.29 7.00 -20.17
C SER A 282 0.14 6.81 -20.66
N LYS A 283 1.15 7.19 -19.86
CA LYS A 283 2.56 7.05 -20.22
C LYS A 283 2.98 5.59 -20.34
N THR A 284 2.63 4.77 -19.35
CA THR A 284 2.95 3.33 -19.33
C THR A 284 2.38 2.60 -20.55
N LEU A 285 1.10 2.85 -20.89
CA LEU A 285 0.48 2.28 -22.07
C LEU A 285 1.09 2.83 -23.37
N SER A 286 1.50 4.10 -23.40
CA SER A 286 2.07 4.75 -24.58
C SER A 286 3.49 4.28 -24.92
N LYS A 287 4.22 3.63 -23.99
CA LYS A 287 5.56 3.06 -24.25
C LYS A 287 5.57 2.05 -25.39
N ARG A 288 4.45 1.38 -25.66
CA ARG A 288 4.33 0.39 -26.73
C ARG A 288 3.21 0.79 -27.68
N SER A 289 3.57 0.92 -28.96
CA SER A 289 2.62 1.13 -30.03
C SER A 289 2.21 -0.22 -30.64
N TYR A 290 0.91 -0.39 -30.83
CA TYR A 290 0.27 -1.50 -31.55
C TYR A 290 -0.41 -1.01 -32.84
N ALA A 291 -0.38 0.29 -33.12
CA ALA A 291 -0.97 0.90 -34.30
C ALA A 291 -0.33 0.47 -35.63
N LYS A 292 0.84 -0.19 -35.61
CA LYS A 292 1.53 -0.66 -36.83
C LYS A 292 1.79 -2.16 -36.78
N LYS A 293 1.36 -2.87 -37.82
CA LYS A 293 1.72 -4.27 -38.08
C LYS A 293 2.50 -4.32 -39.40
N GLY A 294 3.84 -4.28 -39.30
CA GLY A 294 4.70 -4.11 -40.48
C GLY A 294 4.50 -2.73 -41.12
N SER A 295 4.11 -2.69 -42.39
CA SER A 295 3.79 -1.45 -43.13
C SER A 295 2.32 -1.02 -42.98
N GLU A 296 1.45 -1.85 -42.41
CA GLU A 296 0.03 -1.56 -42.28
C GLU A 296 -0.29 -0.81 -40.97
N VAL A 297 -1.03 0.29 -41.08
CA VAL A 297 -1.53 1.04 -39.93
C VAL A 297 -2.89 0.48 -39.54
N LEU A 298 -2.95 -0.15 -38.36
CA LEU A 298 -4.19 -0.62 -37.75
C LEU A 298 -4.98 0.59 -37.25
N ARG A 299 -5.93 1.06 -38.06
CA ARG A 299 -6.67 2.31 -37.82
C ARG A 299 -7.32 2.38 -36.44
N PHE A 300 -7.98 1.30 -36.02
CA PHE A 300 -8.66 1.22 -34.72
C PHE A 300 -7.67 1.32 -33.55
N GLU A 301 -6.50 0.69 -33.65
CA GLU A 301 -5.45 0.80 -32.61
C GLU A 301 -4.77 2.17 -32.64
N SER A 302 -4.59 2.75 -33.82
CA SER A 302 -4.08 4.12 -33.95
C SER A 302 -5.01 5.13 -33.27
N PHE A 303 -6.32 4.93 -33.37
CA PHE A 303 -7.30 5.76 -32.68
C PHE A 303 -7.26 5.54 -31.17
N LEU A 304 -7.24 4.29 -30.69
CA LEU A 304 -7.08 4.01 -29.26
C LEU A 304 -5.80 4.64 -28.69
N GLU A 305 -4.67 4.56 -29.41
CA GLU A 305 -3.43 5.22 -29.00
C GLU A 305 -3.56 6.75 -28.95
N SER A 306 -4.34 7.35 -29.85
CA SER A 306 -4.58 8.80 -29.82
C SER A 306 -5.38 9.20 -28.57
N VAL A 307 -6.36 8.39 -28.16
CA VAL A 307 -7.14 8.62 -26.94
C VAL A 307 -6.27 8.39 -25.69
N ILE A 308 -5.47 7.31 -25.65
CA ILE A 308 -4.57 7.02 -24.52
C ILE A 308 -3.59 8.17 -24.28
N LYS A 309 -3.03 8.76 -25.35
CA LYS A 309 -2.05 9.87 -25.26
C LYS A 309 -2.67 11.22 -24.97
N ALA A 310 -3.98 11.36 -25.16
CA ALA A 310 -4.66 12.62 -24.97
C ALA A 310 -4.98 12.86 -23.49
N PRO A 311 -4.97 14.13 -23.05
CA PRO A 311 -5.48 14.48 -21.73
C PRO A 311 -6.97 14.15 -21.63
N GLU A 312 -7.43 13.74 -20.44
CA GLU A 312 -8.82 13.31 -20.18
C GLU A 312 -9.84 14.37 -20.64
N GLU A 313 -9.52 15.65 -20.46
CA GLU A 313 -10.36 16.77 -20.84
C GLU A 313 -10.68 16.81 -22.34
N SER A 314 -9.83 16.19 -23.16
CA SER A 314 -9.99 16.09 -24.61
C SER A 314 -10.68 14.80 -25.07
N TRP A 315 -10.93 13.84 -24.17
CA TRP A 315 -11.51 12.54 -24.55
C TRP A 315 -12.87 12.69 -25.19
N ASN A 316 -13.79 13.47 -24.60
CA ASN A 316 -15.14 13.62 -25.15
C ASN A 316 -15.10 14.11 -26.60
N LYS A 317 -14.26 15.10 -26.89
CA LYS A 317 -14.09 15.62 -28.25
C LYS A 317 -13.50 14.58 -29.19
N LEU A 318 -12.42 13.90 -28.77
CA LEU A 318 -11.76 12.88 -29.59
C LEU A 318 -12.67 11.68 -29.89
N LEU A 319 -13.45 11.24 -28.90
CA LEU A 319 -14.40 10.14 -29.03
C LEU A 319 -15.55 10.52 -29.96
N ILE A 320 -16.12 11.72 -29.82
CA ILE A 320 -17.17 12.20 -30.72
C ILE A 320 -16.62 12.32 -32.15
N ASP A 321 -15.50 13.00 -32.35
CA ASP A 321 -14.93 13.26 -33.68
C ASP A 321 -14.42 11.97 -34.37
N GLY A 322 -13.93 11.00 -33.60
CA GLY A 322 -13.36 9.77 -34.12
C GLY A 322 -14.36 8.65 -34.39
N LEU A 323 -15.49 8.63 -33.66
CA LEU A 323 -16.53 7.61 -33.82
C LEU A 323 -17.54 8.00 -34.91
N THR A 324 -18.18 7.00 -35.51
CA THR A 324 -19.23 7.18 -36.53
C THR A 324 -20.41 8.05 -36.06
N ILE A 325 -20.57 8.19 -34.75
CA ILE A 325 -21.60 9.02 -34.11
C ILE A 325 -21.38 10.52 -34.36
N GLY A 326 -20.13 10.99 -34.43
CA GLY A 326 -19.79 12.40 -34.69
C GLY A 326 -19.18 12.65 -36.07
N LYS A 327 -19.44 11.74 -37.04
CA LYS A 327 -18.89 11.74 -38.43
C LYS A 327 -17.47 11.19 -38.58
N GLY A 328 -16.97 10.48 -37.58
CA GLY A 328 -15.73 9.71 -37.70
C GLY A 328 -15.90 8.40 -38.47
N ASP A 329 -14.81 7.66 -38.64
CA ASP A 329 -14.74 6.45 -39.46
C ASP A 329 -14.81 5.15 -38.63
N ILE A 330 -14.86 5.23 -37.30
CA ILE A 330 -14.72 4.07 -36.40
C ILE A 330 -16.06 3.74 -35.74
N SER A 331 -16.54 2.50 -35.91
CA SER A 331 -17.73 2.04 -35.20
C SER A 331 -17.44 1.86 -33.70
N PRO A 332 -18.38 2.20 -32.80
CA PRO A 332 -18.24 1.91 -31.37
C PRO A 332 -17.92 0.44 -31.09
N GLU A 333 -18.57 -0.50 -31.80
CA GLU A 333 -18.37 -1.94 -31.64
C GLU A 333 -16.92 -2.37 -31.95
N ASP A 334 -16.36 -1.85 -33.04
CA ASP A 334 -14.97 -2.12 -33.41
C ASP A 334 -13.99 -1.51 -32.39
N PHE A 335 -14.34 -0.35 -31.83
CA PHE A 335 -13.53 0.30 -30.80
C PHE A 335 -13.52 -0.51 -29.50
N TYR A 336 -14.68 -1.01 -29.04
CA TYR A 336 -14.77 -1.89 -27.87
C TYR A 336 -13.95 -3.17 -28.05
N VAL A 337 -13.99 -3.79 -29.24
CA VAL A 337 -13.17 -4.97 -29.54
C VAL A 337 -11.68 -4.68 -29.39
N VAL A 338 -11.23 -3.47 -29.79
CA VAL A 338 -9.84 -3.07 -29.68
C VAL A 338 -9.44 -2.75 -28.24
N ILE A 339 -10.29 -2.07 -27.47
CA ILE A 339 -10.06 -1.87 -26.03
C ILE A 339 -9.95 -3.21 -25.31
N LYS A 340 -10.86 -4.14 -25.55
CA LYS A 340 -10.83 -5.48 -24.94
C LYS A 340 -9.54 -6.23 -25.26
N LYS A 341 -9.10 -6.22 -26.52
CA LYS A 341 -7.80 -6.79 -26.93
C LYS A 341 -6.62 -6.12 -26.21
N ARG A 342 -6.70 -4.80 -25.96
CA ARG A 342 -5.69 -4.07 -25.20
C ARG A 342 -5.67 -4.48 -23.73
N ILE A 343 -6.83 -4.66 -23.10
CA ILE A 343 -6.98 -5.16 -21.73
C ILE A 343 -6.39 -6.57 -21.60
N GLU A 344 -6.78 -7.51 -22.45
CA GLU A 344 -6.24 -8.89 -22.46
C GLU A 344 -4.70 -8.90 -22.57
N ARG A 345 -4.17 -8.04 -23.44
CA ARG A 345 -2.73 -7.84 -23.62
C ARG A 345 -2.03 -7.26 -22.41
N THR A 346 -2.67 -6.38 -21.66
CA THR A 346 -2.15 -5.82 -20.40
C THR A 346 -2.13 -6.92 -19.33
N LEU A 347 -3.21 -7.69 -19.21
CA LEU A 347 -3.33 -8.79 -18.23
C LEU A 347 -2.23 -9.84 -18.40
N ILE A 348 -1.92 -10.25 -19.64
CA ILE A 348 -0.89 -11.26 -19.90
C ILE A 348 0.54 -10.75 -19.63
N ARG A 349 0.77 -9.44 -19.71
CA ARG A 349 2.11 -8.83 -19.62
C ARG A 349 2.47 -8.29 -18.25
N THR A 350 1.50 -8.20 -17.35
CA THR A 350 1.67 -7.66 -16.00
C THR A 350 1.51 -8.78 -15.00
N GLU A 351 2.13 -8.62 -13.83
CA GLU A 351 2.01 -9.61 -12.76
C GLU A 351 0.56 -9.65 -12.25
N GLY A 352 0.00 -10.86 -12.15
CA GLY A 352 -1.38 -11.06 -11.73
C GLY A 352 -1.64 -10.48 -10.35
N GLY A 353 -2.63 -9.58 -10.24
CA GLY A 353 -3.01 -8.96 -8.97
C GLY A 353 -2.14 -7.78 -8.53
N SER A 354 -1.14 -7.38 -9.34
CA SER A 354 -0.35 -6.17 -9.11
C SER A 354 -1.20 -4.89 -9.20
N TYR A 355 -0.77 -3.82 -8.53
CA TYR A 355 -1.43 -2.51 -8.67
C TYR A 355 -1.22 -1.94 -10.06
N GLN A 356 -0.03 -2.13 -10.67
CA GLN A 356 0.19 -1.75 -12.06
C GLN A 356 -0.86 -2.38 -13.00
N GLN A 357 -1.11 -3.70 -12.89
CA GLN A 357 -2.11 -4.37 -13.70
C GLN A 357 -3.50 -3.72 -13.53
N ARG A 358 -3.93 -3.51 -12.28
CA ARG A 358 -5.26 -2.95 -11.97
C ARG A 358 -5.42 -1.54 -12.54
N ILE A 359 -4.47 -0.65 -12.26
CA ILE A 359 -4.51 0.76 -12.70
C ILE A 359 -4.58 0.86 -14.22
N LEU A 360 -3.77 0.06 -14.94
CA LEU A 360 -3.77 0.09 -16.41
C LEU A 360 -5.08 -0.44 -17.00
N VAL A 361 -5.68 -1.46 -16.38
CA VAL A 361 -6.96 -2.02 -16.82
C VAL A 361 -8.11 -1.07 -16.51
N GLU A 362 -8.16 -0.50 -15.30
CA GLU A 362 -9.16 0.50 -14.91
C GLU A 362 -9.10 1.74 -15.82
N TYR A 363 -7.91 2.19 -16.21
CA TYR A 363 -7.77 3.29 -17.16
C TYR A 363 -8.39 2.96 -18.54
N LEU A 364 -8.14 1.77 -19.07
CA LEU A 364 -8.72 1.32 -20.34
C LEU A 364 -10.25 1.13 -20.24
N GLN A 365 -10.73 0.60 -19.13
CA GLN A 365 -12.16 0.51 -18.83
C GLN A 365 -12.81 1.89 -18.66
N GLY A 366 -12.07 2.88 -18.15
CA GLY A 366 -12.52 4.27 -18.10
C GLY A 366 -12.74 4.86 -19.49
N ILE A 367 -11.88 4.53 -20.47
CA ILE A 367 -12.07 4.93 -21.88
C ILE A 367 -13.31 4.23 -22.47
N GLU A 368 -13.48 2.93 -22.19
CA GLU A 368 -14.65 2.15 -22.62
C GLU A 368 -15.95 2.75 -22.06
N SER A 369 -16.03 2.92 -20.74
CA SER A 369 -17.17 3.50 -20.04
C SER A 369 -17.50 4.91 -20.53
N ARG A 370 -16.49 5.76 -20.75
CA ARG A 370 -16.72 7.10 -21.31
C ARG A 370 -17.29 7.04 -22.73
N THR A 371 -16.83 6.08 -23.52
CA THR A 371 -17.36 5.87 -24.87
C THR A 371 -18.82 5.43 -24.81
N GLU A 372 -19.16 4.51 -23.92
CA GLU A 372 -20.54 4.06 -23.70
C GLU A 372 -21.47 5.20 -23.29
N GLU A 373 -21.04 6.05 -22.33
CA GLU A 373 -21.79 7.23 -21.90
C GLU A 373 -22.12 8.17 -23.07
N ILE A 374 -21.12 8.47 -23.91
CA ILE A 374 -21.29 9.34 -25.09
C ILE A 374 -22.24 8.71 -26.10
N VAL A 375 -22.10 7.40 -26.36
CA VAL A 375 -22.95 6.68 -27.29
C VAL A 375 -24.40 6.70 -26.82
N GLN A 376 -24.64 6.44 -25.53
CA GLN A 376 -25.98 6.45 -24.92
C GLN A 376 -26.61 7.85 -24.96
N ALA A 377 -25.85 8.87 -24.58
CA ALA A 377 -26.31 10.26 -24.56
C ALA A 377 -26.73 10.75 -25.96
N ILE A 378 -25.99 10.39 -27.01
CA ILE A 378 -26.30 10.82 -28.38
C ILE A 378 -27.43 9.98 -28.99
N GLN A 379 -27.56 8.70 -28.63
CA GLN A 379 -28.67 7.84 -29.07
C GLN A 379 -29.99 8.12 -28.35
N GLY A 380 -30.02 9.05 -27.38
CA GLY A 380 -31.23 9.44 -26.66
C GLY A 380 -31.79 8.35 -25.75
N LYS A 381 -30.97 7.36 -25.37
CA LYS A 381 -31.32 6.43 -24.31
C LYS A 381 -30.94 7.09 -22.98
N GLU A 382 -31.91 7.72 -22.32
CA GLU A 382 -31.75 8.14 -20.92
C GLU A 382 -31.36 6.91 -20.07
N LEU A 383 -30.43 7.14 -19.14
CA LEU A 383 -29.89 6.17 -18.17
C LEU A 383 -30.97 5.50 -17.31
#